data_AF-A0A938EEC8-F1
#
_entry.id   AF-A0A938EEC8-F1
#
_cell.length_a   1.000
_cell.length_b   1.000
_cell.length_c   1.000
_cell.angle_alpha   90.00
_cell.angle_beta   90.00
_cell.angle_gamma   90.00
#
_symmetry.space_group_name_H-M   'P 1'
#
loop_
_entity.id
_entity.type
_entity.pdbx_description
1 polymer ?
#
loop_
_entity_poly.entity_id
_entity_poly.type
_entity_poly.pdbx_seq_one_letter_code
_entity_poly.pdbx_strand_id
1 'polypeptide(L)'
;MDRDVERREAVLRAELRSALAEVDAPILHGMAAALERDRDRLVGGGWGVDDGDGCLLTLAARELGAESGEELLRSSVAIVGVPALFDELWASILARSGDAEAARAITHRLVVEALARRDDQAAGPDAAGSEPTALSARPR
;
A
#
# COMPACT_ATOMS: atom_id res chain seq x y z
N MET A 1 28.01 10.10 4.22
CA MET A 1 26.72 9.43 3.96
C MET A 1 26.94 8.45 2.83
N ASP A 2 26.56 7.20 3.02
CA ASP A 2 27.02 6.06 2.22
C ASP A 2 26.21 5.96 0.91
N ARG A 3 26.85 6.14 -0.24
CA ARG A 3 26.17 6.09 -1.56
C ARG A 3 25.52 4.74 -1.82
N ASP A 4 25.98 3.69 -1.16
CA ASP A 4 25.43 2.35 -1.30
C ASP A 4 24.10 2.21 -0.56
N VAL A 5 23.91 2.91 0.56
CA VAL A 5 22.62 2.95 1.29
C VAL A 5 21.56 3.68 0.48
N GLU A 6 21.89 4.83 -0.11
CA GLU A 6 20.96 5.57 -0.97
C GLU A 6 20.56 4.76 -2.22
N ARG A 7 21.52 4.06 -2.82
CA ARG A 7 21.25 3.17 -3.96
C ARG A 7 20.34 2.01 -3.55
N ARG A 8 20.59 1.37 -2.40
CA ARG A 8 19.76 0.29 -1.90
C ARG A 8 18.34 0.77 -1.61
N GLU A 9 18.17 1.92 -0.95
CA GLU A 9 16.85 2.53 -0.74
C GLU A 9 16.11 2.78 -2.06
N ALA A 10 16.79 3.27 -3.09
CA ALA A 10 16.16 3.51 -4.38
C ALA A 10 15.65 2.21 -5.03
N VAL A 11 16.42 1.13 -4.93
CA VAL A 11 16.02 -0.22 -5.39
C VAL A 11 14.81 -0.71 -4.60
N LEU A 12 14.87 -0.64 -3.27
CA LEU A 12 13.76 -1.07 -2.40
C LEU A 12 12.47 -0.30 -2.67
N ARG A 13 12.56 1.01 -2.92
CA ARG A 13 11.39 1.82 -3.31
C ARG A 13 10.83 1.40 -4.66
N ALA A 14 11.67 1.03 -5.62
CA ALA A 14 11.22 0.58 -6.94
C ALA A 14 10.54 -0.80 -6.85
N GLU A 15 11.14 -1.74 -6.12
CA GLU A 15 10.59 -3.08 -5.89
C GLU A 15 9.26 -2.99 -5.12
N LEU A 16 9.22 -2.18 -4.05
CA LEU A 16 8.00 -1.98 -3.27
C LEU A 16 6.89 -1.36 -4.13
N ARG A 17 7.20 -0.37 -4.98
CA ARG A 17 6.19 0.17 -5.92
C ARG A 17 5.66 -0.89 -6.88
N SER A 18 6.55 -1.74 -7.40
CA SER A 18 6.14 -2.81 -8.30
C SER A 18 5.23 -3.81 -7.59
N ALA A 19 5.57 -4.19 -6.35
CA ALA A 19 4.75 -5.10 -5.57
C ALA A 19 3.38 -4.49 -5.22
N LEU A 20 3.34 -3.22 -4.79
CA LEU A 20 2.11 -2.51 -4.46
C LEU A 20 1.16 -2.32 -5.65
N ALA A 21 1.67 -2.29 -6.88
CA ALA A 21 0.83 -2.19 -8.08
C ALA A 21 -0.10 -3.41 -8.22
N GLU A 22 0.36 -4.59 -7.79
CA GLU A 22 -0.38 -5.84 -7.85
C GLU A 22 -1.33 -6.04 -6.66
N VAL A 23 -1.19 -5.25 -5.59
CA VAL A 23 -2.01 -5.36 -4.37
C VAL A 23 -3.39 -4.74 -4.54
N ASP A 24 -4.42 -5.44 -4.07
CA ASP A 24 -5.81 -5.00 -4.18
C ASP A 24 -6.11 -3.66 -3.50
N ALA A 25 -6.97 -2.85 -4.12
CA ALA A 25 -7.28 -1.50 -3.64
C ALA A 25 -7.82 -1.49 -2.19
N PRO A 26 -8.70 -2.42 -1.75
CA PRO A 26 -9.10 -2.49 -0.35
C PRO A 26 -7.90 -2.68 0.59
N ILE A 27 -6.96 -3.54 0.23
CA ILE A 27 -5.76 -3.80 1.03
C ILE A 27 -4.89 -2.55 1.12
N LEU A 28 -4.68 -1.86 -0.01
CA LEU A 28 -3.96 -0.59 -0.05
C LEU A 28 -4.64 0.51 0.79
N HIS A 29 -5.98 0.58 0.79
CA HIS A 29 -6.72 1.50 1.65
C HIS A 29 -6.52 1.19 3.14
N GLY A 30 -6.61 -0.09 3.53
CA GLY A 30 -6.34 -0.51 4.91
C GLY A 30 -4.93 -0.16 5.35
N MET A 31 -3.94 -0.35 4.48
CA MET A 31 -2.56 0.04 4.74
C MET A 31 -2.37 1.55 4.89
N ALA A 32 -3.00 2.36 4.02
CA ALA A 32 -2.94 3.82 4.12
C ALA A 32 -3.57 4.30 5.44
N ALA A 33 -4.75 3.80 5.77
CA ALA A 33 -5.45 4.13 7.02
C ALA A 33 -4.62 3.77 8.26
N ALA A 34 -3.99 2.60 8.27
CA ALA A 34 -3.11 2.17 9.36
C ALA A 34 -1.86 3.07 9.50
N LEU A 35 -1.26 3.50 8.38
CA LEU A 35 -0.14 4.45 8.40
C LEU A 35 -0.54 5.83 8.93
N GLU A 36 -1.81 6.23 8.81
CA GLU A 36 -2.33 7.48 9.35
C GLU A 36 -2.74 7.38 10.83
N ARG A 37 -3.43 6.29 11.21
CA ARG A 37 -4.06 6.13 12.53
C ARG A 37 -3.12 5.64 13.62
N ASP A 38 -2.19 4.75 13.29
CA ASP A 38 -1.38 4.02 14.28
C ASP A 38 0.06 4.56 14.37
N ARG A 39 0.19 5.90 14.34
CA ARG A 39 1.49 6.61 14.37
C ARG A 39 2.38 6.20 15.55
N ASP A 40 1.80 6.01 16.73
CA ASP A 40 2.55 5.71 17.95
C ASP A 40 2.92 4.22 18.07
N ARG A 41 2.24 3.36 17.31
CA ARG A 41 2.43 1.91 17.28
C ARG A 41 3.50 1.50 16.27
N LEU A 42 3.58 2.21 15.15
CA LEU A 42 4.59 1.99 14.09
C LEU A 42 5.91 2.71 14.38
N VAL A 43 6.39 2.80 15.62
CA VAL A 43 7.63 3.53 15.95
C VAL A 43 8.86 2.61 15.87
N GLY A 44 8.69 1.32 16.16
CA GLY A 44 9.71 0.28 15.99
C GLY A 44 9.24 -0.95 15.20
N GLY A 45 7.98 -0.95 14.74
CA GLY A 45 7.35 -2.08 14.09
C GLY A 45 7.64 -2.16 12.59
N GLY A 46 7.85 -3.39 12.12
CA GLY A 46 7.80 -3.77 10.72
C GLY A 46 6.53 -4.58 10.43
N TRP A 47 6.28 -4.93 9.18
CA TRP A 47 5.24 -5.87 8.76
C TRP A 47 5.50 -7.32 9.20
N GLY A 48 6.75 -7.71 9.41
CA GLY A 48 7.13 -9.12 9.56
C GLY A 48 7.07 -9.69 10.98
N VAL A 49 6.96 -8.86 12.02
CA VAL A 49 6.95 -9.33 13.41
C VAL A 49 5.56 -9.09 13.98
N ASP A 50 4.78 -10.17 14.14
CA ASP A 50 3.48 -10.11 14.81
C ASP A 50 3.69 -9.96 16.32
N ASP A 51 4.11 -8.77 16.74
CA ASP A 51 4.08 -8.35 18.14
C ASP A 51 2.68 -7.86 18.56
N GLY A 52 1.69 -8.01 17.67
CA GLY A 52 0.27 -7.77 17.92
C GLY A 52 -0.15 -6.30 17.94
N ASP A 53 0.77 -5.35 18.14
CA ASP A 53 0.42 -3.93 18.29
C ASP A 53 1.19 -2.97 17.40
N GLY A 54 2.34 -3.35 16.83
CA GLY A 54 3.18 -2.47 16.01
C GLY A 54 3.28 -2.84 14.53
N CYS A 55 2.75 -3.99 14.11
CA CYS A 55 2.88 -4.48 12.74
C CYS A 55 1.87 -3.85 11.77
N LEU A 56 2.35 -3.23 10.68
CA LEU A 56 1.45 -2.56 9.72
C LEU A 56 0.44 -3.52 9.08
N LEU A 57 0.81 -4.78 8.83
CA LEU A 57 -0.12 -5.73 8.24
C LEU A 57 -1.26 -6.11 9.21
N THR A 58 -0.93 -6.27 10.50
CA THR A 58 -1.94 -6.47 11.55
C THR A 58 -2.83 -5.23 11.71
N LEU A 59 -2.27 -4.03 11.59
CA LEU A 59 -3.04 -2.78 11.63
C LEU A 59 -3.93 -2.62 10.39
N ALA A 60 -3.42 -2.93 9.20
CA ALA A 60 -4.19 -2.93 7.96
C ALA A 60 -5.33 -3.95 8.01
N ALA A 61 -5.09 -5.14 8.58
CA ALA A 61 -6.13 -6.14 8.81
C ALA A 61 -7.25 -5.59 9.69
N ARG A 62 -6.92 -4.90 10.78
CA ARG A 62 -7.90 -4.24 11.66
C ARG A 62 -8.72 -3.18 10.92
N GLU A 63 -8.09 -2.35 10.09
CA GLU A 63 -8.80 -1.36 9.27
C GLU A 63 -9.77 -2.00 8.26
N LEU A 64 -9.52 -3.26 7.88
CA LEU A 64 -10.35 -4.03 6.95
C LEU A 64 -11.31 -5.01 7.64
N GLY A 65 -11.31 -5.06 8.98
CA GLY A 65 -12.14 -5.98 9.75
C GLY A 65 -11.69 -7.45 9.68
N ALA A 66 -10.46 -7.71 9.25
CA ALA A 66 -9.83 -9.04 9.31
C ALA A 66 -9.26 -9.30 10.72
N GLU A 67 -9.18 -10.58 11.10
CA GLU A 67 -8.74 -11.00 12.44
C GLU A 67 -7.22 -10.86 12.63
N SER A 68 -6.45 -11.00 11.55
CA SER A 68 -4.99 -10.90 11.60
C SER A 68 -4.35 -10.53 10.26
N GLY A 69 -3.08 -10.12 10.30
CA GLY A 69 -2.30 -9.92 9.09
C GLY A 69 -2.13 -11.21 8.27
N GLU A 70 -2.09 -12.38 8.92
CA GLU A 70 -2.01 -13.67 8.22
C GLU A 70 -3.26 -13.93 7.37
N GLU A 71 -4.44 -13.50 7.83
CA GLU A 71 -5.67 -13.58 7.04
C GLU A 71 -5.56 -12.74 5.76
N LEU A 72 -5.03 -11.52 5.84
CA LEU A 72 -4.77 -10.70 4.66
C LEU A 72 -3.80 -11.38 3.68
N LEU A 73 -2.72 -11.99 4.17
CA LEU A 73 -1.76 -12.72 3.33
C LEU A 73 -2.39 -13.91 2.61
N ARG A 74 -3.31 -14.62 3.28
CA ARG A 74 -4.05 -15.73 2.64
C ARG A 74 -5.05 -15.23 1.60
N SER A 75 -5.56 -14.01 1.76
CA SER A 75 -6.54 -13.43 0.84
C SER A 75 -5.95 -12.93 -0.48
N SER A 76 -4.65 -12.60 -0.53
CA SER A 76 -4.01 -12.08 -1.74
C SER A 76 -2.54 -12.49 -1.85
N VAL A 77 -2.21 -13.27 -2.89
CA VAL A 77 -0.82 -13.67 -3.19
C VAL A 77 0.06 -12.45 -3.50
N ALA A 78 -0.53 -11.37 -4.04
CA ALA A 78 0.17 -10.16 -4.39
C ALA A 78 0.81 -9.45 -3.18
N ILE A 79 0.26 -9.62 -1.98
CA ILE A 79 0.82 -9.01 -0.77
C ILE A 79 1.98 -9.80 -0.15
N VAL A 80 2.24 -11.06 -0.55
CA VAL A 80 3.23 -11.93 0.12
C VAL A 80 4.65 -11.36 0.13
N GLY A 81 5.07 -10.66 -0.93
CA GLY A 81 6.41 -10.05 -1.03
C GLY A 81 6.54 -8.66 -0.40
N VAL A 82 5.42 -8.00 -0.12
CA VAL A 82 5.38 -6.61 0.35
C VAL A 82 5.91 -6.47 1.79
N PRO A 83 5.64 -7.40 2.76
CA PRO A 83 6.20 -7.33 4.10
C PRO A 83 7.71 -7.16 4.15
N ALA A 84 8.44 -8.03 3.45
CA ALA A 84 9.89 -8.02 3.46
C ALA A 84 10.46 -6.74 2.85
N LEU A 85 9.87 -6.26 1.75
CA LEU A 85 10.28 -5.02 1.10
C LEU A 85 10.01 -3.79 1.96
N PHE A 86 8.87 -3.76 2.64
CA PHE A 86 8.55 -2.69 3.57
C PHE A 86 9.53 -2.68 4.75
N ASP A 87 9.77 -3.82 5.37
CA ASP A 87 10.65 -3.94 6.55
C ASP A 87 12.06 -3.48 6.24
N GLU A 88 12.59 -3.91 5.09
CA GLU A 88 13.92 -3.51 4.68
C GLU A 88 14.00 -2.02 4.36
N LEU A 89 13.00 -1.46 3.66
CA LEU A 89 12.95 -0.02 3.38
C LEU A 89 12.79 0.80 4.68
N TRP A 90 11.92 0.36 5.58
CA TRP A 90 11.66 0.99 6.87
C TRP A 90 12.92 1.03 7.72
N ALA A 91 13.58 -0.12 7.90
CA ALA A 91 14.84 -0.23 8.63
C ALA A 91 15.94 0.61 8.00
N SER A 92 16.04 0.64 6.66
CA SER A 92 17.02 1.47 5.96
C SER A 92 16.80 2.97 6.19
N ILE A 93 15.55 3.43 6.14
CA ILE A 93 15.23 4.83 6.40
C ILE A 93 15.54 5.17 7.85
N LEU A 94 15.09 4.34 8.80
CA LEU A 94 15.36 4.53 10.22
C LEU A 94 16.86 4.56 10.53
N ALA A 95 17.66 3.65 9.96
CA ALA A 95 19.10 3.62 10.17
C ALA A 95 19.79 4.90 9.66
N ARG A 96 19.26 5.50 8.58
CA ARG A 96 19.79 6.75 8.01
C ARG A 96 19.30 8.00 8.74
N SER A 97 18.02 8.08 9.09
CA SER A 97 17.40 9.31 9.62
C SER A 97 17.27 9.33 11.14
N GLY A 98 17.20 8.17 11.80
CA GLY A 98 16.76 8.05 13.18
C GLY A 98 15.32 8.49 13.40
N ASP A 99 14.52 8.61 12.33
CA ASP A 99 13.21 9.26 12.34
C ASP A 99 12.14 8.34 11.74
N ALA A 100 11.28 7.82 12.62
CA ALA A 100 10.15 6.97 12.26
C ALA A 100 9.05 7.73 11.50
N GLU A 101 8.95 9.04 11.68
CA GLU A 101 7.99 9.86 10.94
C GLU A 101 8.41 10.00 9.48
N ALA A 102 9.71 10.15 9.22
CA ALA A 102 10.24 10.13 7.86
C ALA A 102 10.00 8.77 7.18
N ALA A 103 10.24 7.66 7.88
CA ALA A 103 9.98 6.31 7.37
C ALA A 103 8.50 6.15 6.98
N ARG A 104 7.60 6.54 7.89
CA ARG A 104 6.14 6.52 7.68
C ARG A 104 5.69 7.41 6.53
N ALA A 105 6.17 8.65 6.46
CA ALA A 105 5.78 9.56 5.40
C ALA A 105 6.19 9.05 4.01
N ILE A 106 7.36 8.41 3.93
CA ILE A 106 7.84 7.80 2.68
C ILE A 106 6.99 6.59 2.31
N THR A 107 6.75 5.66 3.24
CA THR A 107 5.97 4.46 2.94
C THR A 107 4.51 4.78 2.65
N HIS A 108 3.91 5.70 3.40
CA HIS A 108 2.55 6.20 3.14
C HIS A 108 2.42 6.77 1.74
N ARG A 109 3.40 7.56 1.28
CA ARG A 109 3.41 8.08 -0.08
C ARG A 109 3.43 6.97 -1.13
N LEU A 110 4.20 5.90 -0.92
CA LEU A 110 4.25 4.78 -1.86
C LEU A 110 2.91 4.04 -1.96
N VAL A 111 2.22 3.87 -0.83
CA VAL A 111 0.87 3.26 -0.78
C VAL A 111 -0.16 4.14 -1.48
N VAL A 112 -0.16 5.45 -1.21
CA VAL A 112 -1.06 6.41 -1.86
C VAL A 112 -0.78 6.53 -3.36
N GLU A 113 0.49 6.50 -3.78
CA GLU A 113 0.88 6.47 -5.20
C GLU A 113 0.31 5.22 -5.91
N ALA A 114 0.30 4.06 -5.24
CA ALA A 114 -0.26 2.83 -5.78
C ALA A 114 -1.80 2.90 -5.90
N LEU A 115 -2.48 3.46 -4.88
CA LEU A 115 -3.93 3.72 -4.91
C LEU A 115 -4.32 4.62 -6.09
N ALA A 116 -3.68 5.79 -6.21
CA ALA A 116 -4.00 6.74 -7.27
C ALA A 116 -3.86 6.13 -8.67
N ARG A 117 -2.81 5.33 -8.90
CA ARG A 117 -2.62 4.62 -10.17
C ARG A 117 -3.71 3.59 -10.44
N ARG A 118 -4.28 2.97 -9.42
CA ARG A 118 -5.39 2.02 -9.58
C ARG A 118 -6.71 2.74 -9.87
N ASP A 119 -6.97 3.84 -9.19
CA ASP A 119 -8.17 4.66 -9.46
C ASP A 119 -8.16 5.20 -10.90
N ASP A 120 -7.01 5.66 -11.38
CA ASP A 120 -6.83 6.10 -12.78
C ASP A 120 -7.04 4.96 -13.79
N GLN A 121 -6.64 3.73 -13.46
CA GLN A 121 -6.87 2.55 -14.29
C GLN A 121 -8.33 2.07 -14.26
N ALA A 122 -9.00 2.19 -13.12
CA ALA A 122 -10.44 1.90 -12.98
C ALA A 122 -11.31 2.94 -13.70
N ALA A 123 -10.86 4.19 -13.77
CA ALA A 123 -11.49 5.29 -14.48
C ALA A 123 -11.14 5.36 -15.98
N GLY A 124 -10.63 4.27 -16.57
CA GLY A 124 -10.26 4.18 -17.99
C GLY A 124 -11.35 4.68 -18.96
N PRO A 125 -10.99 4.94 -20.24
CA PRO A 125 -11.74 5.80 -21.17
C PRO A 125 -13.18 5.39 -21.53
N ASP A 126 -13.68 4.27 -21.00
CA ASP A 126 -15.02 3.75 -21.25
C ASP A 126 -16.13 4.46 -20.43
N ALA A 127 -15.77 5.34 -19.49
CA ALA A 127 -16.73 6.22 -18.81
C ALA A 127 -17.32 7.33 -19.72
N ALA A 128 -16.94 7.36 -21.01
CA ALA A 128 -17.48 8.26 -22.04
C ALA A 128 -18.37 7.54 -23.08
N GLY A 129 -18.87 6.35 -22.78
CA GLY A 129 -19.72 5.55 -23.68
C GLY A 129 -21.13 5.32 -23.12
N SER A 130 -21.94 6.36 -23.00
CA SER A 130 -23.40 6.21 -22.83
C SER A 130 -24.12 7.36 -23.51
N GLU A 131 -24.03 7.40 -24.84
CA GLU A 131 -25.11 8.01 -25.62
C GLU A 131 -26.38 7.18 -25.37
N PRO A 132 -27.48 7.77 -24.87
CA PRO A 132 -28.72 7.03 -24.75
C PRO A 132 -29.16 6.66 -26.17
N THR A 133 -29.22 5.35 -26.44
CA THR A 133 -29.88 4.82 -27.64
C THR A 133 -31.34 5.29 -27.59
N ALA A 134 -31.63 6.38 -28.28
CA ALA A 134 -32.98 6.82 -28.53
C ALA A 134 -33.60 5.81 -29.50
N LEU A 135 -34.21 4.78 -28.93
CA LEU A 135 -35.18 3.91 -29.58
C LEU A 135 -36.40 4.77 -29.98
N SER A 136 -36.28 5.53 -31.07
CA SER A 136 -37.43 6.20 -31.66
C SER A 136 -38.07 5.24 -32.66
N ALA A 137 -38.99 4.45 -32.12
CA ALA A 137 -39.91 3.64 -32.89
C ALA A 137 -40.61 4.50 -33.95
N ARG A 138 -40.60 4.02 -35.19
CA ARG A 138 -41.53 4.49 -36.23
C ARG A 138 -42.97 4.35 -35.75
N PRO A 139 -43.84 5.28 -36.17
CA PRO A 139 -45.18 4.87 -36.56
C PRO A 139 -45.55 5.38 -37.96
N ARG A 140 -45.91 4.41 -38.80
CA ARG A 140 -46.73 4.39 -40.03
C ARG A 140 -46.32 5.26 -41.22
#